data_AF-A0A2Z6RWE6-F1
#
_entry.id   AF-A0A2Z6RWE6-F1
#
_cell.length_a   1.000
_cell.length_b   1.000
_cell.length_c   1.000
_cell.angle_alpha   90.00
_cell.angle_beta   90.00
_cell.angle_gamma   90.00
#
_symmetry.space_group_name_H-M   'P 1'
#
loop_
_entity.id
_entity.type
_entity.pdbx_description
1 polymer ?
#
loop_
_entity_poly.entity_id
_entity_poly.type
_entity_poly.pdbx_seq_one_letter_code
_entity_poly.pdbx_strand_id
1 'polypeptide(L)'
;MTILIMFQHQNIPKDSLHITKIIYKCNDHWHIRDVKLSYQHPSDYISIRDSPSSMPVYKLFLDLYYDDFDTFRNVYYSLGGIYVQFGNMLIHQRKLIKNHFVLGFIPFGGNFDEFMLPFVSEMKELEKDKIMTVQGQNA
;
A
#
# COMPACT_ATOMS: atom_id res chain seq x y z
N MET A 1 -6.45 1.33 -0.58
CA MET A 1 -6.40 2.76 -0.23
C MET A 1 -6.31 3.52 -1.54
N THR A 2 -7.43 4.08 -2.01
CA THR A 2 -7.51 4.75 -3.32
C THR A 2 -7.26 6.24 -3.10
N ILE A 3 -6.13 6.76 -3.57
CA ILE A 3 -5.92 8.21 -3.66
C ILE A 3 -6.45 8.64 -5.02
N LEU A 4 -7.69 9.12 -5.06
CA LEU A 4 -8.28 9.71 -6.26
C LEU A 4 -7.72 11.12 -6.42
N ILE A 5 -6.74 11.31 -7.31
CA ILE A 5 -6.28 12.64 -7.70
C ILE A 5 -7.03 13.03 -8.98
N MET A 6 -8.11 13.79 -8.83
CA MET A 6 -8.80 14.42 -9.97
C MET A 6 -7.99 15.66 -10.40
N PHE A 7 -7.15 15.53 -11.43
CA PHE A 7 -6.57 16.70 -12.10
C PHE A 7 -7.47 17.11 -13.26
N GLN A 8 -8.19 18.23 -13.08
CA GLN A 8 -8.78 18.95 -14.20
C GLN A 8 -7.65 19.50 -15.08
N HIS A 9 -7.53 18.93 -16.28
CA HIS A 9 -6.89 19.44 -17.50
C HIS A 9 -6.17 20.82 -17.37
N GLN A 10 -5.03 20.85 -16.69
CA GLN A 10 -4.12 22.00 -16.69
C GLN A 10 -2.69 21.50 -16.89
N ASN A 11 -1.98 22.09 -17.86
CA ASN A 11 -0.58 21.79 -18.14
C ASN A 11 0.30 22.33 -16.99
N ILE A 12 0.50 21.51 -15.97
CA ILE A 12 1.34 21.82 -14.82
C ILE A 12 2.79 21.37 -15.14
N PRO A 13 3.78 22.28 -15.12
CA PRO A 13 5.19 21.90 -15.32
C PRO A 13 5.59 20.80 -14.33
N LYS A 14 6.30 19.77 -14.81
CA LYS A 14 6.66 18.57 -14.03
C LYS A 14 7.39 18.92 -12.71
N ASP A 15 8.14 20.01 -12.69
CA ASP A 15 8.90 20.48 -11.52
C ASP A 15 8.06 21.27 -10.50
N SER A 16 6.79 21.54 -10.79
CA SER A 16 5.89 22.29 -9.88
C SER A 16 4.99 21.40 -9.03
N LEU A 17 4.93 20.09 -9.33
CA LEU A 17 4.20 19.11 -8.54
C LEU A 17 4.97 18.74 -7.28
N HIS A 18 4.51 19.26 -6.16
CA HIS A 18 5.00 18.91 -4.84
C HIS A 18 3.84 18.50 -3.94
N ILE A 19 3.98 17.37 -3.25
CA ILE A 19 2.99 16.90 -2.28
C ILE A 19 3.10 17.82 -1.06
N THR A 20 2.06 18.57 -0.75
CA THR A 20 2.03 19.46 0.43
C THR A 20 1.29 18.84 1.61
N LYS A 21 0.33 17.96 1.32
CA LYS A 21 -0.56 17.36 2.31
C LYS A 21 -0.74 15.87 2.07
N ILE A 22 -0.88 15.14 3.16
CA ILE A 22 -1.21 13.71 3.20
C ILE A 22 -2.61 13.61 3.79
N ILE A 23 -3.46 12.81 3.16
CA ILE A 23 -4.78 12.44 3.67
C ILE A 23 -4.72 10.99 4.09
N TYR A 24 -5.16 10.70 5.31
CA TYR A 24 -5.19 9.34 5.84
C TYR A 24 -6.43 9.12 6.69
N LYS A 25 -6.79 7.85 6.87
CA LYS A 25 -7.91 7.45 7.73
C LYS A 25 -7.35 6.71 8.95
N CYS A 26 -7.74 7.11 10.15
CA CYS A 26 -7.32 6.48 11.41
C CYS A 26 -8.52 6.43 12.36
N ASN A 27 -8.76 5.28 13.01
CA ASN A 27 -9.90 5.08 13.91
C ASN A 27 -11.23 5.53 13.29
N ASP A 28 -11.44 5.13 12.04
CA ASP A 28 -12.58 5.50 11.19
C ASP A 28 -12.77 6.99 10.82
N HIS A 29 -11.83 7.86 11.16
CA HIS A 29 -11.89 9.29 10.85
C HIS A 29 -10.85 9.70 9.80
N TRP A 30 -11.21 10.63 8.92
CA TRP A 30 -10.30 11.22 7.94
C TRP A 30 -9.49 12.35 8.57
N HIS A 31 -8.19 12.34 8.30
CA HIS A 31 -7.24 13.33 8.77
C HIS A 31 -6.44 13.88 7.60
N ILE A 32 -6.11 15.17 7.67
CA ILE A 32 -5.26 15.87 6.70
C ILE A 32 -4.06 16.42 7.47
N ARG A 33 -2.85 16.21 6.95
CA ARG A 33 -1.61 16.64 7.60
C ARG A 33 -0.62 17.18 6.58
N ASP A 34 0.20 18.14 6.97
CA ASP A 34 1.32 18.63 6.14
C ASP A 34 2.35 17.51 5.91
N VAL A 35 2.87 17.39 4.69
CA VAL A 35 3.87 16.36 4.33
C VAL A 35 5.11 16.42 5.22
N LYS A 36 5.48 17.60 5.74
CA LYS A 36 6.63 17.77 6.63
C LYS A 36 6.49 16.97 7.91
N LEU A 37 5.26 16.70 8.35
CA LEU A 37 4.94 15.91 9.54
C LEU A 37 4.65 14.44 9.20
N SER A 38 5.04 13.96 8.01
CA SER A 38 4.85 12.55 7.62
C SER A 38 5.54 11.59 8.58
N TYR A 39 6.69 11.96 9.12
CA TYR A 39 7.41 11.18 10.13
C TYR A 39 6.65 11.03 11.45
N GLN A 40 5.56 11.78 11.68
CA GLN A 40 4.66 11.66 12.83
C GLN A 40 3.37 10.91 12.48
N HIS A 41 3.35 10.18 11.35
CA HIS A 41 2.14 9.51 10.92
C HIS A 41 1.75 8.43 11.93
N PRO A 42 0.47 8.33 12.34
CA PRO A 42 0.05 7.37 13.36
C PRO A 42 0.44 5.94 13.03
N SER A 43 0.50 5.53 11.74
CA SER A 43 0.98 4.20 11.33
C SER A 43 2.36 3.86 11.88
N ASP A 44 3.25 4.84 11.98
CA ASP A 44 4.63 4.65 12.41
C ASP A 44 4.69 4.44 13.94
N TYR A 45 3.70 5.00 14.66
CA TYR A 45 3.58 4.94 16.12
C TYR A 45 2.33 4.19 16.61
N ILE A 46 1.66 3.38 15.79
CA ILE A 46 0.58 2.49 16.27
C ILE A 46 1.21 1.68 17.41
N SER A 47 0.77 1.97 18.63
CA SER A 47 1.21 1.24 19.82
C SER A 47 0.92 -0.21 19.57
N ILE A 48 1.99 -1.01 19.54
CA ILE A 48 1.89 -2.45 19.60
C ILE A 48 1.13 -2.72 20.90
N ARG A 49 -0.03 -3.37 20.82
CA ARG A 49 -0.66 -3.88 22.04
C ARG A 49 0.38 -4.79 22.66
N ASP A 50 0.67 -4.62 23.95
CA ASP A 50 1.56 -5.53 24.65
C ASP A 50 1.08 -6.95 24.38
N SER A 51 1.99 -7.77 23.85
CA SER A 51 1.68 -9.16 23.54
C SER A 51 1.15 -9.81 24.81
N PRO A 52 -0.03 -10.43 24.81
CA PRO A 52 -0.47 -11.23 25.94
C PRO A 52 0.40 -12.48 26.15
N SER A 53 1.38 -12.72 25.27
CA SER A 53 2.19 -13.93 25.16
C SER A 53 3.69 -13.61 25.19
N SER A 54 4.52 -14.59 25.55
CA SER A 54 5.99 -14.54 25.41
C SER A 54 6.48 -14.59 23.94
N MET A 55 5.55 -14.63 22.97
CA MET A 55 5.86 -14.74 21.54
C MET A 55 6.23 -13.38 20.93
N PRO A 56 7.25 -13.33 20.04
CA PRO A 56 7.62 -12.13 19.31
C PRO A 56 6.47 -11.64 18.41
N VAL A 57 6.07 -10.38 18.58
CA VAL A 57 5.09 -9.72 17.70
C VAL A 57 5.83 -9.00 16.57
N TYR A 58 5.45 -9.30 15.33
CA TYR A 58 6.00 -8.66 14.14
C TYR A 58 4.98 -7.68 13.54
N LYS A 59 5.44 -6.48 13.20
CA LYS A 59 4.63 -5.47 12.50
C LYS A 59 5.00 -5.45 11.02
N LEU A 60 4.02 -5.64 10.15
CA LEU A 60 4.17 -5.53 8.70
C LEU A 60 3.59 -4.19 8.23
N PHE A 61 4.31 -3.51 7.34
CA PHE A 61 3.83 -2.31 6.66
C PHE A 61 3.89 -2.57 5.15
N LEU A 62 2.76 -2.40 4.46
CA LEU A 62 2.61 -2.68 3.04
C LEU A 62 2.28 -1.40 2.27
N ASP A 63 3.10 -1.08 1.29
CA ASP A 63 2.82 -0.07 0.28
C ASP A 63 2.18 -0.74 -0.93
N LEU A 64 1.03 -0.26 -1.37
CA LEU A 64 0.32 -0.77 -2.55
C LEU A 64 0.25 0.31 -3.64
N TYR A 65 0.67 -0.07 -4.85
CA TYR A 65 0.69 0.80 -6.02
C TYR A 65 -0.19 0.22 -7.13
N TYR A 66 -0.91 1.11 -7.81
CA TYR A 66 -1.63 0.80 -9.04
C TYR A 66 -1.00 1.60 -10.17
N ASP A 67 -0.56 0.91 -11.21
CA ASP A 67 -0.01 1.49 -12.43
C ASP A 67 -1.01 1.28 -13.57
N ASP A 68 -1.60 2.36 -14.07
CA ASP A 68 -2.42 2.32 -15.28
C ASP A 68 -1.47 2.45 -16.46
N PHE A 69 -1.26 1.36 -17.19
CA PHE A 69 -0.35 1.33 -18.32
C PHE A 69 -0.84 2.15 -19.52
N ASP A 70 -2.05 2.71 -19.43
CA ASP A 70 -2.74 3.38 -20.53
C ASP A 70 -2.86 2.44 -21.75
N THR A 71 -3.46 2.94 -22.82
CA THR A 71 -3.52 2.25 -24.10
C THR A 71 -2.15 2.32 -24.78
N PHE A 72 -1.39 1.23 -24.74
CA PHE A 72 -0.21 1.12 -25.61
C PHE A 72 -0.66 1.29 -27.07
N ARG A 73 0.08 2.09 -27.84
CA ARG A 73 -0.25 2.46 -29.24
C ARG A 73 -0.52 1.28 -30.19
N ASN A 74 -0.16 0.05 -29.80
CA ASN A 74 -0.34 -1.20 -30.54
C ASN A 74 -1.18 -2.27 -29.79
N VAL A 75 -1.72 -1.96 -28.62
CA VAL A 75 -2.60 -2.85 -27.84
C VAL A 75 -3.90 -2.09 -27.58
N TYR A 76 -5.01 -2.58 -28.11
CA TYR A 76 -6.29 -1.86 -28.14
C TYR A 76 -6.97 -1.66 -26.77
N TYR A 77 -6.31 -2.01 -25.66
CA TYR A 77 -6.94 -2.10 -24.34
C TYR A 77 -5.95 -1.69 -23.23
N SER A 78 -6.38 -0.80 -22.32
CA SER A 78 -5.63 -0.45 -21.10
C SER A 78 -5.57 -1.67 -20.16
N LEU A 79 -4.39 -1.85 -19.56
CA LEU A 79 -4.10 -2.83 -18.53
C LEU A 79 -3.65 -2.09 -17.27
N GLY A 80 -4.08 -2.55 -16.11
CA GLY A 80 -3.63 -2.02 -14.83
C GLY A 80 -2.77 -3.03 -14.09
N GLY A 81 -1.56 -2.65 -13.67
CA GLY A 81 -0.71 -3.47 -12.79
C GLY A 81 -0.90 -3.10 -11.33
N ILE A 82 -1.11 -4.08 -10.46
CA ILE A 82 -1.11 -3.86 -9.00
C ILE A 82 0.15 -4.45 -8.39
N TYR A 83 0.81 -3.65 -7.58
CA TYR A 83 2.08 -3.95 -6.95
C TYR A 83 2.01 -3.75 -5.45
N VAL A 84 2.74 -4.58 -4.70
CA VAL A 84 2.89 -4.46 -3.25
C VAL A 84 4.36 -4.47 -2.85
N GLN A 85 4.70 -3.70 -1.83
CA GLN A 85 6.04 -3.60 -1.26
C GLN A 85 5.99 -3.63 0.28
N PHE A 86 6.94 -4.30 0.91
CA PHE A 86 7.13 -4.22 2.36
C PHE A 86 7.89 -2.93 2.71
N GLY A 87 7.19 -1.95 3.28
CA GLY A 87 7.78 -0.66 3.59
C GLY A 87 8.66 -0.68 4.85
N ASN A 88 8.49 -1.68 5.73
CA ASN A 88 9.36 -1.91 6.91
C ASN A 88 10.70 -2.61 6.59
N MET A 89 10.97 -2.94 5.32
CA MET A 89 12.21 -3.61 4.92
C MET A 89 13.38 -2.63 4.75
N LEU A 90 14.60 -3.00 5.17
CA LEU A 90 15.76 -2.12 5.04
C LEU A 90 16.12 -1.89 3.55
N ILE A 91 16.62 -0.69 3.21
CA ILE A 91 16.95 -0.32 1.81
C ILE A 91 17.85 -1.35 1.12
N HIS A 92 18.82 -1.92 1.82
CA HIS A 92 19.71 -2.93 1.24
C HIS A 92 18.97 -4.24 0.93
N GLN A 93 18.06 -4.70 1.80
CA GLN A 93 17.21 -5.87 1.55
C GLN A 93 16.22 -5.60 0.42
N ARG A 94 15.64 -4.40 0.40
CA ARG A 94 14.79 -3.92 -0.69
C ARG A 94 15.50 -4.00 -2.04
N LYS A 95 16.77 -3.57 -2.13
CA LYS A 95 17.57 -3.69 -3.36
C LYS A 95 17.84 -5.15 -3.80
N LEU A 96 17.85 -6.11 -2.88
CA LEU A 96 18.05 -7.53 -3.19
C LEU A 96 16.79 -8.18 -3.75
N ILE A 97 15.61 -7.74 -3.32
CA ILE A 97 14.34 -8.12 -3.94
C ILE A 97 14.08 -7.20 -5.15
N LYS A 98 13.39 -7.69 -6.18
CA LYS A 98 12.77 -6.74 -7.12
C LYS A 98 11.75 -5.98 -6.27
N ASN A 99 12.03 -4.73 -5.91
CA ASN A 99 11.37 -3.90 -4.88
C ASN A 99 9.83 -3.91 -4.83
N HIS A 100 9.16 -4.46 -5.84
CA HIS A 100 7.72 -4.56 -6.00
C HIS A 100 7.35 -6.02 -6.32
N PHE A 101 6.45 -6.59 -5.52
CA PHE A 101 5.79 -7.85 -5.83
C PHE A 101 4.55 -7.56 -6.67
N VAL A 102 4.36 -8.30 -7.76
CA VAL A 102 3.14 -8.20 -8.58
C VAL A 102 2.02 -8.92 -7.83
N LEU A 103 0.97 -8.19 -7.46
CA LEU A 103 -0.25 -8.78 -6.91
C LEU A 103 -1.11 -9.36 -8.02
N GLY A 104 -1.18 -8.65 -9.16
CA GLY A 104 -1.85 -9.13 -10.35
C GLY A 104 -2.08 -8.01 -11.36
N PHE A 105 -2.80 -8.37 -12.43
CA PHE A 105 -3.18 -7.47 -13.51
C PHE A 105 -4.70 -7.39 -13.59
N ILE A 106 -5.22 -6.18 -13.66
CA ILE A 106 -6.64 -5.95 -13.88
C ILE A 106 -6.87 -6.00 -15.40
N PRO A 107 -7.69 -6.96 -15.88
CA PRO A 107 -7.98 -7.07 -17.30
C PRO A 107 -8.81 -5.87 -17.76
N PHE A 108 -8.84 -5.66 -19.07
CA PHE A 108 -9.63 -4.60 -19.67
C PHE A 108 -11.11 -4.64 -19.26
N GLY A 109 -11.65 -3.48 -18.87
CA GLY A 109 -13.02 -3.37 -18.37
C GLY A 109 -13.23 -3.97 -16.97
N GLY A 110 -12.17 -4.51 -16.35
CA GLY A 110 -12.20 -5.01 -14.98
C GLY A 110 -12.32 -3.88 -13.97
N ASN A 111 -13.16 -4.09 -12.96
CA ASN A 111 -13.34 -3.13 -11.88
C ASN A 111 -12.22 -3.30 -10.83
N PHE A 112 -11.52 -2.21 -10.51
CA PHE A 112 -10.44 -2.22 -9.52
C PHE A 112 -10.92 -2.63 -8.13
N ASP A 113 -12.06 -2.11 -7.68
CA ASP A 113 -12.59 -2.40 -6.35
C ASP A 113 -12.93 -3.88 -6.23
N GLU A 114 -13.61 -4.45 -7.23
CA GLU A 114 -13.92 -5.89 -7.28
C GLU A 114 -12.67 -6.76 -7.25
N PHE A 115 -11.64 -6.40 -8.04
CA PHE A 115 -10.38 -7.11 -8.06
C PHE A 115 -9.66 -7.07 -6.70
N MET A 116 -9.75 -5.95 -5.99
CA MET A 116 -9.10 -5.75 -4.69
C MET A 116 -9.84 -6.35 -3.51
N LEU A 117 -11.13 -6.71 -3.66
CA LEU A 117 -11.95 -7.26 -2.57
C LEU A 117 -11.30 -8.47 -1.87
N PRO A 118 -10.81 -9.51 -2.59
CA PRO A 118 -10.18 -10.65 -1.94
C PRO A 118 -8.95 -10.26 -1.12
N PHE A 119 -8.07 -9.42 -1.69
CA PHE A 119 -6.86 -8.95 -1.02
C PHE A 119 -7.19 -8.17 0.26
N VAL A 120 -8.13 -7.22 0.19
CA VAL A 120 -8.54 -6.43 1.36
C VAL A 120 -9.18 -7.33 2.43
N SER A 121 -9.97 -8.33 2.03
CA SER A 121 -10.57 -9.29 2.95
C SER A 121 -9.50 -10.09 3.69
N GLU A 122 -8.50 -10.62 2.98
CA GLU A 122 -7.40 -11.36 3.60
C GLU A 122 -6.55 -10.48 4.53
N MET A 123 -6.29 -9.23 4.15
CA MET A 123 -5.55 -8.29 4.99
C MET A 123 -6.30 -7.94 6.29
N LYS A 124 -7.64 -7.86 6.25
CA LYS A 124 -8.46 -7.67 7.46
C LYS A 124 -8.43 -8.89 8.38
N GLU A 125 -8.36 -10.09 7.83
CA GLU A 125 -8.15 -11.29 8.65
C GLU A 125 -6.74 -11.34 9.24
N LEU A 126 -5.72 -10.88 8.50
CA LEU A 126 -4.35 -10.78 9.00
C LEU A 126 -4.23 -9.74 10.14
N GLU A 127 -5.00 -8.66 10.09
CA GLU A 127 -5.04 -7.61 11.12
C GLU A 127 -5.56 -8.12 12.49
N LYS A 128 -6.33 -9.21 12.52
CA LYS A 128 -6.90 -9.78 13.76
C LYS A 128 -5.91 -10.61 14.59
N ASP A 129 -4.62 -10.36 14.44
CA ASP A 129 -3.50 -11.10 15.06
C ASP A 129 -3.49 -12.60 14.73
N LYS A 130 -2.79 -12.96 13.64
CA LYS A 130 -2.65 -14.35 13.19
C LYS A 130 -1.34 -14.96 13.67
N ILE A 131 -1.40 -16.09 14.39
CA ILE A 131 -0.22 -16.89 14.73
C ILE A 131 0.34 -17.51 13.44
N MET A 132 1.63 -17.29 13.17
CA MET A 132 2.31 -17.81 11.99
C MET A 132 3.50 -18.68 12.39
N THR A 133 3.61 -19.85 11.78
CA THR A 133 4.78 -20.72 11.95
C THR A 133 5.88 -20.27 10.98
N VAL A 134 7.03 -19.86 11.50
CA VAL A 134 8.19 -19.46 10.69
C VAL A 134 9.18 -20.63 10.68
N GLN A 135 9.51 -21.15 9.50
CA GLN A 135 10.45 -22.27 9.32
C GLN A 135 10.10 -23.54 10.15
N GLY A 136 8.82 -23.81 10.38
CA GLY A 136 8.37 -24.98 11.15
C GLY A 136 8.47 -24.83 12.67
N GLN A 137 8.84 -23.64 13.17
CA GLN A 137 8.75 -23.28 14.58
C GLN A 137 7.64 -22.26 14.78
N ASN A 138 6.81 -22.44 15.81
CA ASN A 138 5.82 -21.45 16.18
C ASN A 138 6.56 -20.19 16.63
N ALA A 139 6.42 -19.10 15.86
CA ALA A 139 6.97 -17.79 16.17
C ALA A 139 5.92 -16.99 16.92
#